data_AF-A0A373ILI5-F1
#
_entry.id   AF-A0A373ILI5-F1
#
_cell.length_a   1.000
_cell.length_b   1.000
_cell.length_c   1.000
_cell.angle_alpha   90.00
_cell.angle_beta   90.00
_cell.angle_gamma   90.00
#
_symmetry.space_group_name_H-M   'P 1'
#
loop_
_entity.id
_entity.type
_entity.pdbx_description
1 polymer ?
#
loop_
_entity_poly.entity_id
_entity_poly.type
_entity_poly.pdbx_seq_one_letter_code
_entity_poly.pdbx_strand_id
1 'polypeptide(L)'
;VVDEILRTGGNRKASQLRIIYNFMSEQTPEEYTEFVKREYRKGGKGFQIDGNEYSVWFDETGMQIAVGHTVTDHILDKAFLSWEDVSGRIHQLLDQGEYAPQSVLDAARSNAVKEHAQALAYMKGDMAEGVAEIVFDEEDLPHLRSIYPEITDYLEEKLEDPQWLSELNERLDALAEAYEENHSIMRFHHYNPINISKQFQKFADEVIPYQARDGFAWKEHPMFITQDEIDAYLAGGGAYSQGRLRTYSFYLLHEDERARTGFIKEQYGIGGSSHALSGADGSHANYDGKGLFLARGAYGNPHTSILLSWNKVANRVAYLIKNDQFLQAEDYGRMPEYEREQMANKVLRFYDRLPEEIDRPFTDDFFWEKPGKEMMAVLENPEQTEELL
;
A
#
# COMPACT_ATOMS: atom_id res chain seq x y z
N VAL A 1 -14.12 6.58 21.46
CA VAL A 1 -13.31 5.61 20.69
C VAL A 1 -13.38 5.89 19.19
N VAL A 2 -14.54 5.76 18.54
CA VAL A 2 -14.69 6.02 17.08
C VAL A 2 -14.12 7.39 16.70
N ASP A 3 -14.56 8.47 17.33
CA ASP A 3 -14.09 9.83 16.99
C ASP A 3 -12.57 9.98 17.16
N GLU A 4 -12.00 9.44 18.25
CA GLU A 4 -10.56 9.46 18.49
C GLU A 4 -9.77 8.79 17.35
N ILE A 5 -10.30 7.69 16.81
CA ILE A 5 -9.69 6.96 15.68
C ILE A 5 -9.81 7.79 14.39
N LEU A 6 -11.01 8.31 14.09
CA LEU A 6 -11.29 9.06 12.87
C LEU A 6 -10.42 10.31 12.75
N ARG A 7 -10.14 10.98 13.88
CA ARG A 7 -9.26 12.15 13.92
C ARG A 7 -7.85 11.85 13.42
N THR A 8 -7.39 10.60 13.44
CA THR A 8 -6.02 10.24 12.98
C THR A 8 -5.91 10.03 11.46
N GLY A 9 -7.02 10.09 10.73
CA GLY A 9 -7.08 9.85 9.28
C GLY A 9 -6.66 8.44 8.87
N GLY A 10 -6.33 8.28 7.58
CA GLY A 10 -5.81 7.03 7.02
C GLY A 10 -4.35 6.74 7.41
N ASN A 11 -3.77 5.71 6.80
CA ASN A 11 -2.41 5.24 7.12
C ASN A 11 -1.30 6.02 6.39
N ARG A 12 -1.65 6.85 5.41
CA ARG A 12 -0.70 7.62 4.60
C ARG A 12 -0.25 8.91 5.28
N LYS A 13 0.95 9.38 4.95
CA LYS A 13 1.46 10.67 5.44
C LYS A 13 0.50 11.79 5.01
N ALA A 14 0.24 12.74 5.91
CA ALA A 14 -0.69 13.87 5.70
C ALA A 14 -2.15 13.48 5.37
N SER A 15 -2.55 12.22 5.61
CA SER A 15 -3.92 11.76 5.33
C SER A 15 -4.98 12.60 6.04
N GLN A 16 -4.74 12.94 7.32
CA GLN A 16 -5.62 13.83 8.08
C GLN A 16 -5.81 15.20 7.39
N LEU A 17 -4.73 15.80 6.89
CA LEU A 17 -4.76 17.11 6.21
C LEU A 17 -5.52 17.03 4.89
N ARG A 18 -5.30 15.95 4.11
CA ARG A 18 -6.07 15.69 2.87
C ARG A 18 -7.56 15.49 3.14
N ILE A 19 -7.91 14.78 4.21
CA ILE A 19 -9.32 14.63 4.63
C ILE A 19 -9.91 15.98 4.96
N ILE A 20 -9.27 16.78 5.82
CA ILE A 20 -9.76 18.12 6.18
C ILE A 20 -9.96 18.97 4.92
N TYR A 21 -8.93 19.06 4.07
CA TYR A 21 -8.98 19.85 2.85
C TYR A 21 -10.11 19.39 1.92
N ASN A 22 -10.36 18.08 1.81
CA ASN A 22 -11.46 17.57 1.00
C ASN A 22 -12.83 18.04 1.49
N PHE A 23 -13.03 18.25 2.79
CA PHE A 23 -14.29 18.76 3.33
C PHE A 23 -14.41 20.29 3.26
N MET A 24 -13.33 21.00 2.88
CA MET A 24 -13.33 22.46 2.74
C MET A 24 -13.92 22.93 1.40
N SER A 25 -14.53 22.07 0.58
CA SER A 25 -15.31 22.49 -0.59
C SER A 25 -16.65 21.75 -0.62
N GLU A 26 -17.70 22.41 -1.13
CA GLU A 26 -19.02 21.82 -1.26
C GLU A 26 -19.00 20.66 -2.28
N GLN A 27 -19.49 19.50 -1.86
CA GLN A 27 -19.60 18.30 -2.68
C GLN A 27 -20.87 17.53 -2.32
N THR A 28 -21.23 16.58 -3.18
CA THR A 28 -22.28 15.61 -2.87
C THR A 28 -21.81 14.64 -1.77
N PRO A 29 -22.75 14.07 -0.96
CA PRO A 29 -22.42 13.02 0.01
C PRO A 29 -21.64 11.85 -0.58
N GLU A 30 -21.94 11.49 -1.83
CA GLU A 30 -21.30 10.41 -2.58
C GLU A 30 -19.83 10.75 -2.89
N GLU A 31 -19.53 11.97 -3.31
CA GLU A 31 -18.16 12.43 -3.58
C GLU A 31 -17.30 12.49 -2.32
N TYR A 32 -17.85 12.98 -1.20
CA TYR A 32 -17.16 12.93 0.09
C TYR A 32 -16.83 11.48 0.48
N THR A 33 -17.81 10.59 0.36
CA THR A 33 -17.67 9.18 0.73
C THR A 33 -16.62 8.47 -0.12
N GLU A 34 -16.65 8.68 -1.45
CA GLU A 34 -15.68 8.08 -2.36
C GLU A 34 -14.27 8.59 -2.11
N PHE A 35 -14.11 9.89 -1.81
CA PHE A 35 -12.82 10.44 -1.40
C PHE A 35 -12.31 9.77 -0.13
N VAL A 36 -13.13 9.70 0.92
CA VAL A 36 -12.75 9.14 2.22
C VAL A 36 -12.34 7.67 2.06
N LYS A 37 -13.12 6.88 1.33
CA LYS A 37 -12.80 5.49 0.99
C LYS A 37 -11.44 5.37 0.31
N ARG A 38 -11.19 6.17 -0.73
CA ARG A 38 -9.92 6.19 -1.47
C ARG A 38 -8.74 6.68 -0.64
N GLU A 39 -8.98 7.54 0.34
CA GLU A 39 -7.94 8.09 1.21
C GLU A 39 -7.49 7.09 2.28
N TYR A 40 -8.42 6.35 2.89
CA TYR A 40 -8.12 5.28 3.85
C TYR A 40 -7.56 4.02 3.19
N ARG A 41 -8.11 3.59 2.04
CA ARG A 41 -7.76 2.35 1.33
C ARG A 41 -7.87 1.11 2.23
N LYS A 42 -6.97 0.13 2.03
CA LYS A 42 -6.84 -1.07 2.87
C LYS A 42 -5.71 -0.89 3.89
N GLY A 43 -6.00 -1.06 5.17
CA GLY A 43 -4.99 -0.99 6.23
C GLY A 43 -5.55 -1.18 7.63
N GLY A 44 -4.66 -1.09 8.61
CA GLY A 44 -5.02 -1.16 10.02
C GLY A 44 -4.23 -0.22 10.92
N LYS A 45 -4.73 -0.04 12.14
CA LYS A 45 -4.11 0.74 13.22
C LYS A 45 -4.53 0.16 14.58
N GLY A 46 -3.60 0.09 15.52
CA GLY A 46 -3.89 -0.22 16.93
C GLY A 46 -3.81 1.03 17.80
N PHE A 47 -4.74 1.17 18.74
CA PHE A 47 -4.80 2.30 19.68
C PHE A 47 -4.98 1.86 21.12
N GLN A 48 -4.32 2.55 22.05
CA GLN A 48 -4.59 2.44 23.48
C GLN A 48 -5.42 3.64 23.95
N ILE A 49 -6.71 3.43 24.18
CA ILE A 49 -7.66 4.48 24.57
C ILE A 49 -8.23 4.12 25.93
N ASP A 50 -8.02 5.01 26.91
CA ASP A 50 -8.53 4.88 28.28
C ASP A 50 -8.21 3.51 28.94
N GLY A 51 -7.00 3.02 28.70
CA GLY A 51 -6.48 1.76 29.27
C GLY A 51 -6.90 0.49 28.52
N ASN A 52 -7.69 0.61 27.45
CA ASN A 52 -8.08 -0.52 26.60
C ASN A 52 -7.38 -0.46 25.25
N GLU A 53 -7.09 -1.63 24.69
CA GLU A 53 -6.53 -1.78 23.36
C GLU A 53 -7.65 -1.94 22.34
N TYR A 54 -7.55 -1.22 21.23
CA TYR A 54 -8.48 -1.29 20.11
C TYR A 54 -7.72 -1.56 18.81
N SER A 55 -8.13 -2.59 18.09
CA SER A 55 -7.69 -2.84 16.72
C SER A 55 -8.69 -2.25 15.74
N VAL A 56 -8.16 -1.55 14.74
CA VAL A 56 -8.93 -0.95 13.65
C VAL A 56 -8.44 -1.55 12.35
N TRP A 57 -9.37 -1.97 11.51
CA TRP A 57 -9.10 -2.42 10.16
C TRP A 57 -10.08 -1.73 9.21
N PHE A 58 -9.58 -1.32 8.05
CA PHE A 58 -10.40 -0.71 7.01
C PHE A 58 -10.02 -1.30 5.66
N ASP A 59 -11.03 -1.50 4.81
CA ASP A 59 -10.90 -2.01 3.46
C ASP A 59 -12.07 -1.53 2.57
N GLU A 60 -12.24 -2.12 1.39
CA GLU A 60 -13.29 -1.73 0.43
C GLU A 60 -14.71 -1.71 1.04
N THR A 61 -14.96 -2.47 2.10
CA THR A 61 -16.29 -2.61 2.72
C THR A 61 -16.60 -1.53 3.76
N GLY A 62 -15.60 -0.99 4.46
CA GLY A 62 -15.79 -0.03 5.53
C GLY A 62 -14.69 -0.13 6.60
N MET A 63 -15.00 0.36 7.80
CA MET A 63 -14.12 0.36 8.96
C MET A 63 -14.66 -0.55 10.07
N GLN A 64 -13.83 -1.45 10.55
CA GLN A 64 -14.08 -2.32 11.70
C GLN A 64 -13.23 -1.89 12.88
N ILE A 65 -13.82 -1.88 14.07
CA ILE A 65 -13.16 -1.56 15.34
C ILE A 65 -13.54 -2.62 16.36
N ALA A 66 -12.54 -3.23 16.99
CA ALA A 66 -12.74 -4.26 18.01
C ALA A 66 -11.84 -3.99 19.23
N VAL A 67 -12.29 -4.41 20.42
CA VAL A 67 -11.44 -4.43 21.62
C VAL A 67 -10.44 -5.58 21.49
N GLY A 68 -9.15 -5.30 21.71
CA GLY A 68 -8.06 -6.26 21.62
C GLY A 68 -7.12 -5.97 20.45
N HIS A 69 -6.52 -7.03 19.89
CA HIS A 69 -5.44 -6.93 18.90
C HIS A 69 -5.86 -7.32 17.47
N THR A 70 -7.11 -7.74 17.25
CA THR A 70 -7.60 -8.14 15.93
C THR A 70 -9.09 -7.83 15.77
N VAL A 71 -9.49 -7.42 14.56
CA VAL A 71 -10.91 -7.35 14.19
C VAL A 71 -11.45 -8.67 13.63
N THR A 72 -10.61 -9.69 13.43
CA THR A 72 -11.02 -10.92 12.74
C THR A 72 -11.67 -11.94 13.68
N ASP A 73 -11.40 -11.89 14.99
CA ASP A 73 -11.99 -12.84 15.94
C ASP A 73 -13.51 -12.68 16.03
N HIS A 74 -14.25 -13.74 15.68
CA HIS A 74 -15.72 -13.73 15.61
C HIS A 74 -16.42 -13.55 16.96
N ILE A 75 -15.70 -13.69 18.08
CA ILE A 75 -16.27 -13.60 19.43
C ILE A 75 -16.28 -12.16 19.95
N LEU A 76 -15.43 -11.28 19.39
CA LEU A 76 -15.31 -9.90 19.85
C LEU A 76 -16.51 -9.06 19.44
N ASP A 77 -16.95 -8.17 20.35
CA ASP A 77 -17.86 -7.08 20.01
C ASP A 77 -17.15 -6.12 19.05
N LYS A 78 -17.72 -5.95 17.86
CA LYS A 78 -17.16 -5.13 16.78
C LYS A 78 -18.11 -4.00 16.45
N ALA A 79 -17.57 -2.79 16.36
CA ALA A 79 -18.23 -1.74 15.61
C ALA A 79 -17.86 -1.88 14.14
N PHE A 80 -18.87 -1.80 13.27
CA PHE A 80 -18.69 -1.66 11.83
C PHE A 80 -19.26 -0.31 11.42
N LEU A 81 -18.48 0.47 10.67
CA LEU A 81 -18.89 1.72 10.06
C LEU A 81 -18.79 1.56 8.55
N SER A 82 -19.87 1.83 7.84
CA SER A 82 -19.81 1.98 6.39
C SER A 82 -18.98 3.22 6.03
N TRP A 83 -18.54 3.32 4.77
CA TRP A 83 -17.83 4.53 4.33
C TRP A 83 -18.70 5.80 4.41
N GLU A 84 -20.02 5.66 4.27
CA GLU A 84 -20.98 6.74 4.49
C GLU A 84 -21.01 7.18 5.97
N ASP A 85 -21.03 6.22 6.91
CA ASP A 85 -20.95 6.51 8.34
C ASP A 85 -19.64 7.21 8.72
N VAL A 86 -18.51 6.74 8.18
CA VAL A 86 -17.19 7.34 8.42
C VAL A 86 -17.16 8.77 7.87
N SER A 87 -17.57 8.97 6.63
CA SER A 87 -17.61 10.28 5.97
C SER A 87 -18.53 11.26 6.72
N GLY A 88 -19.76 10.83 7.02
CA GLY A 88 -20.74 11.64 7.75
C GLY A 88 -20.28 12.00 9.16
N ARG A 89 -19.61 11.07 9.87
CA ARG A 89 -19.08 11.36 11.21
C ARG A 89 -17.90 12.34 11.17
N ILE A 90 -17.02 12.25 10.18
CA ILE A 90 -15.94 13.23 9.98
C ILE A 90 -16.52 14.61 9.71
N HIS A 91 -17.49 14.72 8.80
CA HIS A 91 -18.18 15.97 8.49
C HIS A 91 -18.79 16.60 9.74
N GLN A 92 -19.53 15.81 10.53
CA GLN A 92 -20.15 16.27 11.77
C GLN A 92 -19.11 16.78 12.78
N LEU A 93 -17.96 16.10 12.92
CA LEU A 93 -16.89 16.54 13.82
C LEU A 93 -16.25 17.85 13.35
N LEU A 94 -16.13 18.07 12.03
CA LEU A 94 -15.63 19.32 11.45
C LEU A 94 -16.61 20.48 11.72
N ASP A 95 -17.90 20.29 11.46
CA ASP A 95 -18.95 21.28 11.71
C ASP A 95 -19.03 21.70 13.19
N GLN A 96 -18.80 20.75 14.09
CA GLN A 96 -18.81 20.99 15.54
C GLN A 96 -17.51 21.61 16.06
N GLY A 97 -16.49 21.73 15.23
CA GLY A 97 -15.16 22.18 15.63
C GLY A 97 -14.44 21.19 16.57
N GLU A 98 -14.77 19.90 16.46
CA GLU A 98 -14.27 18.81 17.32
C GLU A 98 -13.41 17.79 16.56
N TYR A 99 -13.01 18.06 15.32
CA TYR A 99 -12.15 17.16 14.54
C TYR A 99 -10.65 17.41 14.80
N ALA A 100 -10.19 18.66 14.68
CA ALA A 100 -8.78 19.02 14.81
C ALA A 100 -8.60 20.41 15.45
N PRO A 101 -7.46 20.67 16.13
CA PRO A 101 -7.08 22.01 16.56
C PRO A 101 -6.95 22.97 15.37
N GLN A 102 -7.14 24.26 15.62
CA GLN A 102 -7.11 25.28 14.57
C GLN A 102 -5.82 25.25 13.75
N SER A 103 -4.66 25.05 14.38
CA SER A 103 -3.37 24.97 13.68
C SER A 103 -3.28 23.85 12.63
N VAL A 104 -4.08 22.79 12.79
CA VAL A 104 -4.12 21.65 11.87
C VAL A 104 -5.15 21.89 10.77
N LEU A 105 -6.28 22.51 11.11
CA LEU A 105 -7.27 22.98 10.13
C LEU A 105 -6.63 23.97 9.16
N ASP A 106 -5.91 24.97 9.69
CA ASP A 106 -5.22 25.99 8.89
C ASP A 106 -4.13 25.39 7.99
N ALA A 107 -3.46 24.34 8.44
CA ALA A 107 -2.41 23.66 7.68
C ALA A 107 -2.94 22.83 6.51
N ALA A 108 -4.23 22.49 6.48
CA ALA A 108 -4.81 21.61 5.47
C ALA A 108 -4.70 22.21 4.05
N ARG A 109 -5.06 23.49 3.90
CA ARG A 109 -4.92 24.19 2.61
C ARG A 109 -3.46 24.29 2.18
N SER A 110 -2.55 24.70 3.08
CA SER A 110 -1.12 24.78 2.73
C SER A 110 -0.53 23.42 2.35
N ASN A 111 -1.00 22.31 2.95
CA ASN A 111 -0.62 20.97 2.51
C ASN A 111 -1.15 20.66 1.10
N ALA A 112 -2.38 21.06 0.79
CA ALA A 112 -2.92 20.92 -0.56
C ALA A 112 -2.05 21.67 -1.58
N VAL A 113 -1.71 22.94 -1.36
CA VAL A 113 -0.82 23.71 -2.25
C VAL A 113 0.48 22.95 -2.54
N LYS A 114 1.13 22.43 -1.49
CA LYS A 114 2.37 21.63 -1.60
C LYS A 114 2.20 20.37 -2.45
N GLU A 115 1.14 19.61 -2.19
CA GLU A 115 0.88 18.38 -2.94
C GLU A 115 0.54 18.66 -4.41
N HIS A 116 -0.17 19.76 -4.71
CA HIS A 116 -0.49 20.17 -6.08
C HIS A 116 0.75 20.69 -6.82
N ALA A 117 1.58 21.52 -6.17
CA ALA A 117 2.86 21.96 -6.72
C ALA A 117 3.76 20.76 -7.07
N GLN A 118 3.86 19.79 -6.17
CA GLN A 118 4.62 18.56 -6.37
C GLN A 118 4.06 17.72 -7.53
N ALA A 119 2.73 17.56 -7.61
CA ALA A 119 2.08 16.82 -8.68
C ALA A 119 2.30 17.48 -10.05
N LEU A 120 2.23 18.81 -10.12
CA LEU A 120 2.46 19.59 -11.33
C LEU A 120 3.93 19.52 -11.78
N ALA A 121 4.87 19.64 -10.84
CA ALA A 121 6.31 19.48 -11.11
C ALA A 121 6.63 18.09 -11.67
N TYR A 122 6.03 17.03 -11.10
CA TYR A 122 6.21 15.68 -11.61
C TYR A 122 5.53 15.46 -12.97
N MET A 123 4.30 15.93 -13.16
CA MET A 123 3.62 15.84 -14.46
C MET A 123 4.43 16.54 -15.55
N LYS A 124 4.97 17.73 -15.27
CA LYS A 124 5.88 18.42 -16.18
C LYS A 124 7.13 17.58 -16.51
N GLY A 125 7.64 16.80 -15.55
CA GLY A 125 8.71 15.84 -15.78
C GLY A 125 8.30 14.67 -16.69
N ASP A 126 7.05 14.26 -16.63
CA ASP A 126 6.49 13.16 -17.43
C ASP A 126 6.14 13.57 -18.87
N MET A 127 5.95 14.85 -19.16
CA MET A 127 5.62 15.38 -20.50
C MET A 127 6.68 15.05 -21.57
N ALA A 128 6.23 14.90 -22.82
CA ALA A 128 7.10 14.83 -23.99
C ALA A 128 7.77 16.18 -24.31
N GLU A 129 8.81 16.14 -25.14
CA GLU A 129 9.53 17.35 -25.57
C GLU A 129 8.57 18.32 -26.27
N GLY A 130 8.63 19.61 -25.90
CA GLY A 130 7.80 20.67 -26.48
C GLY A 130 6.39 20.79 -25.88
N VAL A 131 5.94 19.82 -25.06
CA VAL A 131 4.59 19.86 -24.47
C VAL A 131 4.51 20.87 -23.32
N ALA A 132 5.57 20.98 -22.51
CA ALA A 132 5.60 21.95 -21.42
C ALA A 132 5.50 23.40 -21.93
N GLU A 133 6.11 23.70 -23.08
CA GLU A 133 6.04 25.00 -23.75
C GLU A 133 4.64 25.36 -24.25
N ILE A 134 3.72 24.40 -24.34
CA ILE A 134 2.31 24.63 -24.70
C ILE A 134 1.45 24.81 -23.44
N VAL A 135 1.79 24.10 -22.37
CA VAL A 135 1.01 24.07 -21.12
C VAL A 135 1.33 25.25 -20.20
N PHE A 136 2.58 25.74 -20.21
CA PHE A 136 3.05 26.78 -19.31
C PHE A 136 3.53 28.01 -20.07
N ASP A 137 3.37 29.19 -19.47
CA ASP A 137 3.81 30.45 -20.08
C ASP A 137 5.34 30.52 -20.21
N GLU A 138 5.81 31.22 -21.23
CA GLU A 138 7.25 31.38 -21.50
C GLU A 138 8.02 31.95 -20.30
N GLU A 139 7.38 32.81 -19.51
CA GLU A 139 7.94 33.43 -18.30
C GLU A 139 8.12 32.41 -17.15
N ASP A 140 7.30 31.36 -17.12
CA ASP A 140 7.33 30.34 -16.06
C ASP A 140 8.33 29.20 -16.38
N LEU A 141 8.57 28.93 -17.67
CA LEU A 141 9.45 27.84 -18.13
C LEU A 141 10.86 27.82 -17.51
N PRO A 142 11.56 28.96 -17.31
CA PRO A 142 12.86 28.96 -16.64
C PRO A 142 12.80 28.39 -15.22
N HIS A 143 11.74 28.69 -14.46
CA HIS A 143 11.54 28.20 -13.10
C HIS A 143 11.16 26.71 -13.09
N LEU A 144 10.37 26.26 -14.07
CA LEU A 144 10.02 24.84 -14.24
C LEU A 144 11.19 23.96 -14.71
N ARG A 145 12.33 24.56 -15.10
CA ARG A 145 13.58 23.86 -15.44
C ARG A 145 14.55 23.80 -14.25
N SER A 146 14.23 24.44 -13.13
CA SER A 146 15.00 24.37 -11.89
C SER A 146 14.98 22.98 -11.26
N ILE A 147 15.94 22.76 -10.34
CA ILE A 147 15.98 21.55 -9.51
C ILE A 147 15.06 21.70 -8.29
N TYR A 148 15.00 20.65 -7.46
CA TYR A 148 14.31 20.70 -6.18
C TYR A 148 15.20 21.33 -5.10
N PRO A 149 14.62 22.13 -4.18
CA PRO A 149 13.20 22.44 -4.04
C PRO A 149 12.71 23.65 -4.85
N GLU A 150 13.56 24.32 -5.64
CA GLU A 150 13.25 25.60 -6.28
C GLU A 150 12.04 25.53 -7.23
N ILE A 151 11.86 24.42 -7.94
CA ILE A 151 10.67 24.22 -8.79
C ILE A 151 9.36 24.16 -7.98
N THR A 152 9.36 23.48 -6.84
CA THR A 152 8.17 23.35 -5.99
C THR A 152 7.88 24.63 -5.23
N ASP A 153 8.91 25.32 -4.72
CA ASP A 153 8.74 26.61 -4.03
C ASP A 153 8.08 27.65 -4.96
N TYR A 154 8.53 27.70 -6.23
CA TYR A 154 7.94 28.56 -7.25
C TYR A 154 6.48 28.22 -7.56
N LEU A 155 6.18 26.93 -7.73
CA LEU A 155 4.82 26.47 -8.01
C LEU A 155 3.89 26.71 -6.82
N GLU A 156 4.36 26.54 -5.58
CA GLU A 156 3.59 26.86 -4.37
C GLU A 156 3.18 28.34 -4.35
N GLU A 157 4.09 29.26 -4.70
CA GLU A 157 3.78 30.69 -4.78
C GLU A 157 2.76 30.99 -5.90
N LYS A 158 2.95 30.41 -7.08
CA LYS A 158 2.07 30.62 -8.25
C LYS A 158 0.65 30.08 -8.03
N LEU A 159 0.51 28.95 -7.35
CA LEU A 159 -0.80 28.34 -7.09
C LEU A 159 -1.69 29.17 -6.17
N GLU A 160 -1.13 30.13 -5.42
CA GLU A 160 -1.90 31.06 -4.59
C GLU A 160 -2.39 32.28 -5.39
N ASP A 161 -1.95 32.47 -6.64
CA ASP A 161 -2.48 33.49 -7.56
C ASP A 161 -3.73 32.94 -8.30
N PRO A 162 -4.95 33.44 -8.00
CA PRO A 162 -6.17 32.93 -8.61
C PRO A 162 -6.23 33.13 -10.12
N GLN A 163 -5.60 34.18 -10.65
CA GLN A 163 -5.57 34.42 -12.09
C GLN A 163 -4.70 33.38 -12.77
N TRP A 164 -3.48 33.17 -12.26
CA TRP A 164 -2.56 32.17 -12.79
C TRP A 164 -3.16 30.75 -12.73
N LEU A 165 -3.81 30.41 -11.61
CA LEU A 165 -4.48 29.11 -11.45
C LEU A 165 -5.63 28.93 -12.45
N SER A 166 -6.43 29.97 -12.70
CA SER A 166 -7.51 29.92 -13.70
C SER A 166 -6.96 29.67 -15.10
N GLU A 167 -5.93 30.40 -15.51
CA GLU A 167 -5.29 30.25 -16.83
C GLU A 167 -4.59 28.88 -16.95
N LEU A 168 -3.97 28.37 -15.88
CA LEU A 168 -3.42 27.02 -15.85
C LEU A 168 -4.53 25.97 -16.03
N ASN A 169 -5.66 26.11 -15.35
CA ASN A 169 -6.77 25.16 -15.44
C ASN A 169 -7.30 24.99 -16.86
N GLU A 170 -7.44 26.08 -17.62
CA GLU A 170 -7.83 26.00 -19.04
C GLU A 170 -6.83 25.18 -19.88
N ARG A 171 -5.53 25.36 -19.61
CA ARG A 171 -4.46 24.64 -20.32
C ARG A 171 -4.36 23.17 -19.90
N LEU A 172 -4.61 22.87 -18.62
CA LEU A 172 -4.67 21.49 -18.12
C LEU A 172 -5.87 20.73 -18.70
N ASP A 173 -7.00 21.41 -18.88
CA ASP A 173 -8.18 20.83 -19.52
C ASP A 173 -7.91 20.49 -20.99
N ALA A 174 -7.34 21.43 -21.75
CA ALA A 174 -6.92 21.17 -23.14
C ALA A 174 -5.85 20.06 -23.24
N LEU A 175 -4.92 19.99 -22.28
CA LEU A 175 -3.94 18.91 -22.21
C LEU A 175 -4.60 17.56 -21.96
N ALA A 176 -5.63 17.51 -21.10
CA ALA A 176 -6.39 16.29 -20.83
C ALA A 176 -7.10 15.78 -22.07
N GLU A 177 -7.76 16.66 -22.84
CA GLU A 177 -8.40 16.31 -24.12
C GLU A 177 -7.37 15.80 -25.14
N ALA A 178 -6.25 16.52 -25.31
CA ALA A 178 -5.18 16.09 -26.22
C ALA A 178 -4.58 14.74 -25.83
N TYR A 179 -4.49 14.45 -24.52
CA TYR A 179 -3.98 13.17 -24.01
C TYR A 179 -4.92 12.00 -24.33
N GLU A 180 -6.24 12.21 -24.36
CA GLU A 180 -7.22 11.19 -24.76
C GLU A 180 -7.06 10.81 -26.24
N GLU A 181 -6.72 11.78 -27.10
CA GLU A 181 -6.47 11.52 -28.53
C GLU A 181 -5.07 10.96 -28.80
N ASN A 182 -4.07 11.44 -28.06
CA ASN A 182 -2.68 11.05 -28.26
C ASN A 182 -1.91 10.93 -26.94
N HIS A 183 -1.80 9.71 -26.43
CA HIS A 183 -1.00 9.41 -25.24
C HIS A 183 0.50 9.71 -25.39
N SER A 184 1.03 9.87 -26.62
CA SER A 184 2.47 10.13 -26.84
C SER A 184 2.93 11.50 -26.37
N ILE A 185 2.02 12.41 -26.01
CA ILE A 185 2.36 13.71 -25.42
C ILE A 185 2.92 13.57 -23.99
N MET A 186 2.81 12.38 -23.41
CA MET A 186 3.43 12.03 -22.13
C MET A 186 4.43 10.88 -22.35
N ARG A 187 5.66 11.03 -21.85
CA ARG A 187 6.70 9.98 -21.84
C ARG A 187 6.40 8.90 -20.80
N PHE A 188 5.86 9.32 -19.66
CA PHE A 188 5.38 8.46 -18.59
C PHE A 188 3.95 8.85 -18.25
N HIS A 189 3.14 7.88 -17.82
CA HIS A 189 1.70 8.08 -17.61
C HIS A 189 1.30 8.06 -16.13
N HIS A 190 2.26 8.22 -15.22
CA HIS A 190 2.00 8.18 -13.78
C HIS A 190 1.16 9.39 -13.35
N TYR A 191 1.58 10.59 -13.76
CA TYR A 191 0.82 11.82 -13.57
C TYR A 191 -0.04 12.09 -14.81
N ASN A 192 -1.12 11.32 -14.95
CA ASN A 192 -2.04 11.39 -16.08
C ASN A 192 -2.76 12.77 -16.15
N PRO A 193 -2.68 13.50 -17.28
CA PRO A 193 -3.33 14.80 -17.45
C PRO A 193 -4.83 14.85 -17.12
N ILE A 194 -5.59 13.79 -17.40
CA ILE A 194 -7.04 13.71 -17.10
C ILE A 194 -7.27 13.80 -15.58
N ASN A 195 -6.46 13.08 -14.80
CA ASN A 195 -6.59 13.08 -13.35
C ASN A 195 -6.05 14.38 -12.74
N ILE A 196 -4.97 14.92 -13.29
CA ILE A 196 -4.38 16.18 -12.84
C ILE A 196 -5.33 17.35 -13.12
N SER A 197 -5.93 17.42 -14.32
CA SER A 197 -6.93 18.45 -14.64
C SER A 197 -8.09 18.41 -13.65
N LYS A 198 -8.72 17.25 -13.42
CA LYS A 198 -9.81 17.10 -12.43
C LYS A 198 -9.40 17.51 -11.02
N GLN A 199 -8.18 17.16 -10.61
CA GLN A 199 -7.64 17.55 -9.31
C GLN A 199 -7.50 19.07 -9.20
N PHE A 200 -7.00 19.73 -10.24
CA PHE A 200 -6.76 21.18 -10.27
C PHE A 200 -8.05 22.00 -10.43
N GLN A 201 -9.03 21.48 -11.16
CA GLN A 201 -10.38 22.06 -11.21
C GLN A 201 -10.98 22.09 -9.80
N LYS A 202 -10.93 20.98 -9.06
CA LYS A 202 -11.37 20.93 -7.66
C LYS A 202 -10.54 21.84 -6.75
N PHE A 203 -9.24 21.96 -6.98
CA PHE A 203 -8.36 22.82 -6.20
C PHE A 203 -8.72 24.31 -6.32
N ALA A 204 -9.32 24.72 -7.44
CA ALA A 204 -9.77 26.08 -7.68
C ALA A 204 -11.14 26.42 -7.03
N ASP A 205 -11.84 25.43 -6.47
CA ASP A 205 -13.11 25.66 -5.77
C ASP A 205 -12.93 26.58 -4.55
N GLU A 206 -14.00 27.28 -4.17
CA GLU A 206 -14.00 28.10 -2.97
C GLU A 206 -13.73 27.27 -1.72
N VAL A 207 -12.76 27.72 -0.91
CA VAL A 207 -12.37 27.06 0.34
C VAL A 207 -13.27 27.56 1.48
N ILE A 208 -14.07 26.66 2.04
CA ILE A 208 -14.88 26.83 3.23
C ILE A 208 -14.02 26.51 4.47
N PRO A 209 -13.64 27.51 5.29
CA PRO A 209 -12.81 27.27 6.45
C PRO A 209 -13.61 26.67 7.62
N TYR A 210 -13.09 25.61 8.23
CA TYR A 210 -13.59 25.11 9.51
C TYR A 210 -12.94 25.85 10.69
N GLN A 211 -13.69 25.97 11.78
CA GLN A 211 -13.21 26.55 13.03
C GLN A 211 -13.24 25.51 14.13
N ALA A 212 -12.12 25.34 14.83
CA ALA A 212 -12.07 24.54 16.04
C ALA A 212 -12.89 25.22 17.14
N ARG A 213 -13.59 24.43 17.96
CA ARG A 213 -14.25 24.95 19.15
C ARG A 213 -13.21 25.51 20.12
N ASP A 214 -13.56 26.58 20.82
CA ASP A 214 -12.72 27.15 21.88
C ASP A 214 -12.18 26.08 22.84
N GLY A 215 -10.86 26.05 22.99
CA GLY A 215 -10.15 25.11 23.89
C GLY A 215 -10.12 23.67 23.39
N PHE A 216 -10.53 23.37 22.15
CA PHE A 216 -10.41 22.03 21.61
C PHE A 216 -8.93 21.61 21.46
N ALA A 217 -8.62 20.45 22.02
CA ALA A 217 -7.38 19.74 21.81
C ALA A 217 -7.71 18.25 21.68
N TRP A 218 -7.18 17.58 20.66
CA TRP A 218 -7.30 16.14 20.59
C TRP A 218 -6.41 15.48 21.65
N LYS A 219 -6.77 14.26 22.05
CA LYS A 219 -5.94 13.43 22.92
C LYS A 219 -5.06 12.55 22.05
N GLU A 220 -3.75 12.62 22.26
CA GLU A 220 -2.81 11.67 21.64
C GLU A 220 -2.97 10.31 22.34
N HIS A 221 -3.04 9.24 21.54
CA HIS A 221 -3.19 7.88 22.03
C HIS A 221 -2.00 7.03 21.59
N PRO A 222 -1.38 6.25 22.50
CA PRO A 222 -0.34 5.30 22.10
C PRO A 222 -0.87 4.34 21.04
N MET A 223 -0.05 4.10 20.02
CA MET A 223 -0.36 3.16 18.95
C MET A 223 0.41 1.85 19.12
N PHE A 224 -0.17 0.77 18.62
CA PHE A 224 0.48 -0.53 18.50
C PHE A 224 0.23 -1.15 17.11
N ILE A 225 1.07 -2.09 16.71
CA ILE A 225 0.89 -2.86 15.47
C ILE A 225 -0.08 -4.01 15.78
N THR A 226 -1.23 -4.02 15.10
CA THR A 226 -2.28 -5.02 15.30
C THR A 226 -1.87 -6.39 14.75
N GLN A 227 -2.57 -7.43 15.20
CA GLN A 227 -2.43 -8.76 14.62
C GLN A 227 -2.89 -8.77 13.16
N ASP A 228 -3.91 -7.97 12.80
CA ASP A 228 -4.40 -7.85 11.41
C ASP A 228 -3.31 -7.31 10.47
N GLU A 229 -2.54 -6.31 10.93
CA GLU A 229 -1.39 -5.80 10.18
C GLU A 229 -0.26 -6.82 10.06
N ILE A 230 0.03 -7.58 11.13
CA ILE A 230 1.01 -8.67 11.10
C ILE A 230 0.58 -9.73 10.09
N ASP A 231 -0.68 -10.13 10.09
CA ASP A 231 -1.20 -11.16 9.20
C ASP A 231 -1.15 -10.73 7.75
N ALA A 232 -1.53 -9.48 7.47
CA ALA A 232 -1.43 -8.90 6.14
C ALA A 232 0.02 -8.90 5.62
N TYR A 233 1.00 -8.62 6.50
CA TYR A 233 2.42 -8.69 6.14
C TYR A 233 2.87 -10.13 5.86
N LEU A 234 2.50 -11.09 6.72
CA LEU A 234 2.89 -12.50 6.56
C LEU A 234 2.24 -13.13 5.31
N ALA A 235 0.98 -12.83 5.04
CA ALA A 235 0.28 -13.19 3.82
C ALA A 235 0.85 -12.49 2.57
N GLY A 236 1.84 -11.61 2.71
CA GLY A 236 2.64 -11.11 1.59
C GLY A 236 3.60 -12.16 1.01
N GLY A 237 3.93 -13.22 1.77
CA GLY A 237 4.79 -14.32 1.30
C GLY A 237 6.29 -14.09 1.37
N GLY A 238 6.74 -12.96 1.93
CA GLY A 238 8.15 -12.60 2.06
C GLY A 238 8.74 -11.96 0.81
N ALA A 239 10.07 -11.83 0.77
CA ALA A 239 10.78 -11.06 -0.27
C ALA A 239 11.06 -11.84 -1.57
N TYR A 240 10.80 -13.14 -1.60
CA TYR A 240 11.10 -14.00 -2.75
C TYR A 240 9.86 -14.24 -3.61
N SER A 241 10.06 -14.35 -4.92
CA SER A 241 8.99 -14.74 -5.86
C SER A 241 8.41 -16.10 -5.45
N GLN A 242 7.10 -16.26 -5.65
CA GLN A 242 6.36 -17.47 -5.26
C GLN A 242 6.48 -17.84 -3.75
N GLY A 243 6.90 -16.90 -2.89
CA GLY A 243 7.19 -17.18 -1.49
C GLY A 243 5.99 -17.72 -0.70
N ARG A 244 4.76 -17.30 -1.05
CA ARG A 244 3.52 -17.89 -0.53
C ARG A 244 3.37 -19.37 -0.89
N LEU A 245 3.48 -19.71 -2.18
CA LEU A 245 3.34 -21.09 -2.66
C LEU A 245 4.39 -22.00 -2.00
N ARG A 246 5.65 -21.55 -1.97
CA ARG A 246 6.76 -22.28 -1.32
C ARG A 246 6.46 -22.54 0.16
N THR A 247 5.98 -21.52 0.87
CA THR A 247 5.67 -21.64 2.30
C THR A 247 4.49 -22.58 2.53
N TYR A 248 3.43 -22.44 1.75
CA TYR A 248 2.25 -23.28 1.86
C TYR A 248 2.58 -24.75 1.59
N SER A 249 3.24 -25.04 0.46
CA SER A 249 3.73 -26.38 0.09
C SER A 249 4.56 -27.03 1.20
N PHE A 250 5.53 -26.28 1.75
CA PHE A 250 6.35 -26.78 2.85
C PHE A 250 5.51 -27.13 4.08
N TYR A 251 4.54 -26.29 4.45
CA TYR A 251 3.70 -26.48 5.63
C TYR A 251 2.74 -27.66 5.51
N LEU A 252 2.29 -28.00 4.29
CA LEU A 252 1.49 -29.20 4.03
C LEU A 252 2.29 -30.48 4.28
N LEU A 253 3.59 -30.47 3.99
CA LEU A 253 4.47 -31.64 4.11
C LEU A 253 5.12 -31.79 5.49
N HIS A 254 5.10 -30.73 6.31
CA HIS A 254 5.79 -30.71 7.61
C HIS A 254 4.87 -30.15 8.68
N GLU A 255 4.54 -30.95 9.69
CA GLU A 255 3.78 -30.51 10.87
C GLU A 255 4.68 -30.11 12.06
N ASP A 256 5.96 -30.51 12.04
CA ASP A 256 6.91 -30.24 13.12
C ASP A 256 7.24 -28.74 13.25
N GLU A 257 7.09 -28.21 14.46
CA GLU A 257 7.28 -26.80 14.77
C GLU A 257 8.72 -26.33 14.56
N ARG A 258 9.71 -27.19 14.84
CA ARG A 258 11.13 -26.85 14.70
C ARG A 258 11.51 -26.76 13.22
N ALA A 259 11.02 -27.68 12.39
CA ALA A 259 11.18 -27.65 10.94
C ALA A 259 10.54 -26.40 10.33
N ARG A 260 9.29 -26.08 10.69
CA ARG A 260 8.59 -24.87 10.23
C ARG A 260 9.30 -23.59 10.67
N THR A 261 9.79 -23.52 11.91
CA THR A 261 10.56 -22.37 12.41
C THR A 261 11.87 -22.19 11.64
N GLY A 262 12.61 -23.29 11.42
CA GLY A 262 13.85 -23.27 10.64
C GLY A 262 13.62 -22.82 9.21
N PHE A 263 12.58 -23.37 8.56
CA PHE A 263 12.19 -23.01 7.20
C PHE A 263 11.82 -21.53 7.08
N ILE A 264 10.99 -20.99 7.97
CA ILE A 264 10.60 -19.57 7.92
C ILE A 264 11.83 -18.68 8.12
N LYS A 265 12.70 -19.01 9.08
CA LYS A 265 13.93 -18.26 9.31
C LYS A 265 14.82 -18.23 8.07
N GLU A 266 14.98 -19.36 7.39
CA GLU A 266 15.76 -19.46 6.14
C GLU A 266 15.08 -18.69 5.00
N GLN A 267 13.76 -18.80 4.89
CA GLN A 267 12.96 -18.14 3.85
C GLN A 267 13.02 -16.62 3.94
N TYR A 268 13.12 -16.04 5.13
CA TYR A 268 13.32 -14.59 5.29
C TYR A 268 14.81 -14.21 5.23
N GLY A 269 15.70 -15.01 5.81
CA GLY A 269 17.13 -14.74 5.83
C GLY A 269 17.49 -13.47 6.61
N ILE A 270 18.37 -12.64 6.05
CA ILE A 270 18.72 -11.31 6.57
C ILE A 270 18.33 -10.27 5.54
N GLY A 271 17.50 -9.30 5.95
CA GLY A 271 17.05 -8.25 5.06
C GLY A 271 16.00 -7.34 5.69
N GLY A 272 15.26 -6.65 4.84
CA GLY A 272 14.20 -5.74 5.25
C GLY A 272 13.43 -5.20 4.06
N SER A 273 12.36 -4.47 4.34
CA SER A 273 11.52 -3.83 3.33
C SER A 273 10.95 -2.51 3.86
N SER A 274 10.73 -1.55 2.96
CA SER A 274 9.91 -0.38 3.25
C SER A 274 8.43 -0.69 3.02
N HIS A 275 7.54 0.16 3.52
CA HIS A 275 6.08 0.04 3.38
C HIS A 275 5.55 -1.32 3.88
N ALA A 276 6.07 -1.79 5.01
CA ALA A 276 5.80 -3.13 5.53
C ALA A 276 4.40 -3.30 6.16
N LEU A 277 3.75 -2.24 6.63
CA LEU A 277 2.40 -2.32 7.19
C LEU A 277 1.38 -1.87 6.13
N SER A 278 0.24 -2.56 6.04
CA SER A 278 -0.76 -2.36 4.98
C SER A 278 -1.20 -0.90 4.87
N GLY A 279 -0.90 -0.29 3.72
CA GLY A 279 -1.27 1.09 3.40
C GLY A 279 -0.55 2.17 4.22
N ALA A 280 0.44 1.81 5.04
CA ALA A 280 1.12 2.73 5.95
C ALA A 280 2.46 3.23 5.39
N ASP A 281 2.46 4.51 5.03
CA ASP A 281 3.67 5.22 4.63
C ASP A 281 4.65 5.28 5.80
N GLY A 282 5.95 5.21 5.51
CA GLY A 282 6.98 5.26 6.53
C GLY A 282 6.92 4.09 7.52
N SER A 283 6.32 2.96 7.13
CA SER A 283 6.48 1.68 7.83
C SER A 283 7.64 0.89 7.24
N HIS A 284 8.25 -0.01 8.02
CA HIS A 284 9.34 -0.85 7.56
C HIS A 284 9.42 -2.17 8.33
N ALA A 285 10.04 -3.15 7.68
CA ALA A 285 10.37 -4.43 8.26
C ALA A 285 11.88 -4.62 8.24
N ASN A 286 12.40 -5.25 9.29
CA ASN A 286 13.75 -5.82 9.32
C ASN A 286 13.63 -7.28 9.77
N TYR A 287 14.39 -8.17 9.18
CA TYR A 287 14.45 -9.56 9.61
C TYR A 287 15.89 -10.04 9.63
N ASP A 288 16.25 -10.69 10.74
CA ASP A 288 17.60 -11.18 10.99
C ASP A 288 17.57 -12.43 11.87
N GLY A 289 18.72 -12.82 12.42
CA GLY A 289 18.82 -13.98 13.31
C GLY A 289 17.89 -13.94 14.54
N LYS A 290 17.42 -12.76 14.97
CA LYS A 290 16.57 -12.55 16.15
C LYS A 290 15.09 -12.74 15.85
N GLY A 291 14.63 -12.42 14.64
CA GLY A 291 13.22 -12.51 14.28
C GLY A 291 12.79 -11.52 13.21
N LEU A 292 11.47 -11.34 13.12
CA LEU A 292 10.82 -10.35 12.27
C LEU A 292 10.49 -9.10 13.10
N PHE A 293 11.11 -7.98 12.77
CA PHE A 293 10.82 -6.66 13.31
C PHE A 293 9.91 -5.90 12.35
N LEU A 294 8.79 -5.38 12.85
CA LEU A 294 7.90 -4.48 12.12
C LEU A 294 7.81 -3.16 12.87
N ALA A 295 7.78 -2.05 12.12
CA ALA A 295 7.74 -0.73 12.70
C ALA A 295 6.97 0.28 11.85
N ARG A 296 6.43 1.28 12.54
CA ARG A 296 5.79 2.47 11.99
C ARG A 296 6.57 3.71 12.43
N GLY A 297 6.86 4.61 11.49
CA GLY A 297 7.61 5.84 11.73
C GLY A 297 9.03 5.81 11.17
N ALA A 298 9.76 6.90 11.40
CA ALA A 298 11.08 7.13 10.80
C ALA A 298 12.05 5.97 11.05
N TYR A 299 12.82 5.62 10.02
CA TYR A 299 13.83 4.58 10.12
C TYR A 299 14.87 4.94 11.20
N GLY A 300 15.11 4.03 12.14
CA GLY A 300 16.01 4.23 13.29
C GLY A 300 15.36 4.91 14.52
N ASN A 301 14.21 5.56 14.37
CA ASN A 301 13.43 6.10 15.49
C ASN A 301 11.92 5.93 15.26
N PRO A 302 11.43 4.67 15.20
CA PRO A 302 10.01 4.41 15.03
C PRO A 302 9.25 4.78 16.31
N HIS A 303 8.06 5.36 16.16
CA HIS A 303 7.19 5.63 17.31
C HIS A 303 6.44 4.37 17.78
N THR A 304 6.32 3.35 16.92
CA THR A 304 5.68 2.07 17.24
C THR A 304 6.43 0.94 16.56
N SER A 305 6.70 -0.15 17.29
CA SER A 305 7.36 -1.33 16.72
C SER A 305 7.04 -2.61 17.49
N ILE A 306 7.28 -3.75 16.85
CA ILE A 306 7.18 -5.08 17.45
C ILE A 306 8.28 -5.99 16.90
N LEU A 307 8.85 -6.83 17.76
CA LEU A 307 9.79 -7.90 17.37
C LEU A 307 9.15 -9.26 17.65
N LEU A 308 8.91 -10.03 16.57
CA LEU A 308 8.36 -11.37 16.61
C LEU A 308 9.49 -12.38 16.47
N SER A 309 9.61 -13.33 17.40
CA SER A 309 10.54 -14.44 17.24
C SER A 309 10.12 -15.32 16.06
N TRP A 310 11.09 -16.01 15.44
CA TRP A 310 10.80 -16.89 14.30
C TRP A 310 9.77 -17.98 14.61
N ASN A 311 9.75 -18.45 15.85
CA ASN A 311 8.74 -19.40 16.32
C ASN A 311 7.33 -18.80 16.31
N LYS A 312 7.17 -17.55 16.80
CA LYS A 312 5.87 -16.84 16.72
C LYS A 312 5.44 -16.61 15.27
N VAL A 313 6.37 -16.24 14.40
CA VAL A 313 6.09 -16.05 12.96
C VAL A 313 5.61 -17.35 12.33
N ALA A 314 6.34 -18.46 12.55
CA ALA A 314 5.99 -19.76 11.99
C ALA A 314 4.62 -20.27 12.49
N ASN A 315 4.35 -20.12 13.79
CA ASN A 315 3.07 -20.49 14.37
C ASN A 315 1.93 -19.61 13.83
N ARG A 316 2.17 -18.32 13.57
CA ARG A 316 1.16 -17.47 12.96
C ARG A 316 0.90 -17.82 11.49
N VAL A 317 1.93 -18.12 10.71
CA VAL A 317 1.77 -18.64 9.34
C VAL A 317 0.95 -19.94 9.33
N ALA A 318 1.24 -20.88 10.25
CA ALA A 318 0.46 -22.10 10.38
C ALA A 318 -1.03 -21.81 10.66
N TYR A 319 -1.30 -20.83 11.53
CA TYR A 319 -2.66 -20.38 11.81
C TYR A 319 -3.33 -19.83 10.55
N LEU A 320 -2.67 -18.94 9.80
CA LEU A 320 -3.24 -18.35 8.58
C LEU A 320 -3.53 -19.42 7.52
N ILE A 321 -2.63 -20.41 7.35
CA ILE A 321 -2.83 -21.54 6.44
C ILE A 321 -4.04 -22.37 6.86
N LYS A 322 -4.15 -22.71 8.15
CA LYS A 322 -5.25 -23.53 8.67
C LYS A 322 -6.63 -22.88 8.52
N ASN A 323 -6.68 -21.55 8.47
CA ASN A 323 -7.92 -20.78 8.35
C ASN A 323 -8.12 -20.20 6.93
N ASP A 324 -7.42 -20.71 5.92
CA ASP A 324 -7.52 -20.27 4.51
C ASP A 324 -7.26 -18.76 4.30
N GLN A 325 -6.43 -18.16 5.16
CA GLN A 325 -6.09 -16.72 5.18
C GLN A 325 -4.69 -16.41 4.65
N PHE A 326 -3.90 -17.42 4.28
CA PHE A 326 -2.51 -17.22 3.82
C PHE A 326 -2.37 -17.06 2.31
N LEU A 327 -3.11 -17.85 1.53
CA LEU A 327 -3.09 -17.80 0.06
C LEU A 327 -4.11 -16.79 -0.47
N GLN A 328 -3.77 -16.16 -1.58
CA GLN A 328 -4.68 -15.36 -2.40
C GLN A 328 -5.41 -16.24 -3.43
N ALA A 329 -6.48 -15.73 -4.03
CA ALA A 329 -7.28 -16.48 -5.00
C ALA A 329 -6.45 -16.96 -6.20
N GLU A 330 -5.54 -16.12 -6.68
CA GLU A 330 -4.65 -16.40 -7.81
C GLU A 330 -3.63 -17.51 -7.47
N ASP A 331 -3.24 -17.63 -6.20
CA ASP A 331 -2.26 -18.63 -5.76
C ASP A 331 -2.81 -20.06 -5.92
N TYR A 332 -4.09 -20.27 -5.63
CA TYR A 332 -4.72 -21.58 -5.79
C TYR A 332 -4.66 -22.07 -7.24
N GLY A 333 -4.85 -21.16 -8.21
CA GLY A 333 -4.70 -21.47 -9.63
C GLY A 333 -3.26 -21.80 -10.04
N ARG A 334 -2.27 -21.16 -9.41
CA ARG A 334 -0.83 -21.36 -9.73
C ARG A 334 -0.23 -22.59 -9.04
N MET A 335 -0.80 -23.05 -7.92
CA MET A 335 -0.25 -24.13 -7.10
C MET A 335 0.07 -25.42 -7.87
N PRO A 336 -0.80 -25.96 -8.76
CA PRO A 336 -0.50 -27.22 -9.47
C PRO A 336 0.69 -27.10 -10.43
N GLU A 337 0.87 -25.94 -11.06
CA GLU A 337 2.03 -25.67 -11.91
C GLU A 337 3.29 -25.48 -11.06
N TYR A 338 3.18 -24.78 -9.93
CA TYR A 338 4.29 -24.63 -8.98
C TYR A 338 4.81 -25.97 -8.47
N GLU A 339 3.94 -26.89 -8.04
CA GLU A 339 4.35 -28.22 -7.57
C GLU A 339 5.02 -29.05 -8.67
N ARG A 340 4.53 -28.95 -9.91
CA ARG A 340 5.18 -29.56 -11.08
C ARG A 340 6.57 -28.97 -11.33
N GLU A 341 6.73 -27.65 -11.24
CA GLU A 341 8.04 -26.99 -11.35
C GLU A 341 8.99 -27.49 -10.26
N GLN A 342 8.51 -27.64 -9.02
CA GLN A 342 9.33 -28.19 -7.92
C GLN A 342 9.71 -29.66 -8.17
N MET A 343 8.81 -30.47 -8.70
CA MET A 343 9.07 -31.87 -9.05
C MET A 343 10.08 -31.98 -10.20
N ALA A 344 9.89 -31.23 -11.29
CA ALA A 344 10.81 -31.15 -12.41
C ALA A 344 12.22 -30.79 -11.92
N ASN A 345 12.34 -29.75 -11.09
CA ASN A 345 13.62 -29.33 -10.51
C ASN A 345 14.27 -30.42 -9.63
N LYS A 346 13.49 -31.24 -8.92
CA LYS A 346 14.02 -32.37 -8.14
C LYS A 346 14.57 -33.46 -9.07
N VAL A 347 13.83 -33.81 -10.13
CA VAL A 347 14.25 -34.78 -11.15
C VAL A 347 15.54 -34.32 -11.83
N LEU A 348 15.58 -33.07 -12.30
CA LEU A 348 16.77 -32.49 -12.93
C LEU A 348 17.99 -32.55 -12.00
N ARG A 349 17.84 -32.12 -10.74
CA ARG A 349 18.93 -32.16 -9.74
C ARG A 349 19.36 -33.58 -9.39
N PHE A 350 18.47 -34.56 -9.48
CA PHE A 350 18.82 -35.96 -9.26
C PHE A 350 19.74 -36.45 -10.38
N TYR A 351 19.36 -36.23 -11.65
CA TYR A 351 20.14 -36.63 -12.82
C TYR A 351 21.45 -35.83 -12.98
N ASP A 352 21.48 -34.55 -12.60
CA ASP A 352 22.71 -33.72 -12.60
C ASP A 352 23.82 -34.30 -11.70
N ARG A 353 23.45 -35.01 -10.64
CA ARG A 353 24.41 -35.65 -9.72
C ARG A 353 24.87 -37.03 -10.17
N LEU A 354 24.31 -37.55 -11.26
CA LEU A 354 24.69 -38.84 -11.83
C LEU A 354 25.82 -38.66 -12.85
N PRO A 355 26.63 -39.72 -13.09
CA PRO A 355 27.64 -39.71 -14.14
C PRO A 355 27.04 -39.39 -15.52
N GLU A 356 27.79 -38.69 -16.38
CA GLU A 356 27.34 -38.27 -17.72
C GLU A 356 27.00 -39.46 -18.64
N GLU A 357 27.50 -40.66 -18.35
CA GLU A 357 27.22 -41.88 -19.11
C GLU A 357 25.81 -42.44 -18.90
N ILE A 358 25.07 -41.92 -17.90
CA ILE A 358 23.68 -42.31 -17.67
C ILE A 358 22.77 -41.55 -18.64
N ASP A 359 21.93 -42.30 -19.36
CA ASP A 359 20.94 -41.75 -20.27
C ASP A 359 19.93 -40.88 -19.49
N ARG A 360 19.73 -39.66 -19.97
CA ARG A 360 18.86 -38.67 -19.33
C ARG A 360 17.56 -38.58 -20.11
N PRO A 361 16.38 -38.52 -19.45
CA PRO A 361 15.09 -38.45 -20.14
C PRO A 361 14.78 -37.06 -20.73
N PHE A 362 15.80 -36.22 -20.91
CA PHE A 362 15.69 -34.84 -21.39
C PHE A 362 16.96 -34.38 -22.10
N THR A 363 16.82 -33.37 -22.94
CA THR A 363 17.91 -32.70 -23.63
C THR A 363 18.73 -31.88 -22.65
N ASP A 364 20.02 -32.18 -22.49
CA ASP A 364 20.90 -31.41 -21.61
C ASP A 364 21.19 -30.01 -22.18
N ASP A 365 21.14 -29.00 -21.31
CA ASP A 365 21.62 -27.65 -21.62
C ASP A 365 22.19 -26.96 -20.38
N PHE A 366 23.00 -25.92 -20.60
CA PHE A 366 23.75 -25.27 -19.52
C PHE A 366 22.85 -24.49 -18.53
N PHE A 367 21.68 -24.03 -18.95
CA PHE A 367 20.80 -23.14 -18.17
C PHE A 367 19.54 -23.83 -17.61
N TRP A 368 19.37 -25.12 -17.88
CA TRP A 368 18.17 -25.92 -17.58
C TRP A 368 16.88 -25.36 -18.18
N GLU A 369 16.96 -24.57 -19.25
CA GLU A 369 15.78 -23.98 -19.88
C GLU A 369 15.00 -25.02 -20.69
N LYS A 370 15.70 -25.81 -21.51
CA LYS A 370 15.08 -26.91 -22.28
C LYS A 370 14.73 -28.12 -21.40
N PRO A 371 15.64 -28.65 -20.56
CA PRO A 371 15.30 -29.72 -19.62
C PRO A 371 14.08 -29.38 -18.76
N GLY A 372 14.01 -28.13 -18.25
CA GLY A 372 12.88 -27.68 -17.44
C GLY A 372 11.54 -27.78 -18.17
N LYS A 373 11.48 -27.31 -19.42
CA LYS A 373 10.25 -27.38 -20.23
C LYS A 373 9.86 -28.81 -20.58
N GLU A 374 10.83 -29.65 -20.93
CA GLU A 374 10.59 -31.05 -21.26
C GLU A 374 10.06 -31.83 -20.04
N MET A 375 10.68 -31.64 -18.87
CA MET A 375 10.21 -32.27 -17.63
C MET A 375 8.83 -31.77 -17.21
N MET A 376 8.52 -30.49 -17.40
CA MET A 376 7.17 -29.97 -17.16
C MET A 376 6.12 -30.63 -18.07
N ALA A 377 6.45 -30.86 -19.34
CA ALA A 377 5.55 -31.53 -20.28
C ALA A 377 5.35 -33.01 -19.93
N VAL A 378 6.43 -33.71 -19.53
CA VAL A 378 6.35 -35.09 -19.06
C VAL A 378 5.48 -35.21 -17.80
N LEU A 379 5.67 -34.31 -16.84
CA LEU A 379 4.90 -34.27 -15.58
C LEU A 379 3.45 -33.80 -15.73
N GLU A 380 3.08 -33.28 -16.90
CA GLU A 380 1.70 -32.94 -17.23
C GLU A 380 0.93 -34.13 -17.82
N ASN A 381 1.64 -35.11 -18.39
CA ASN A 381 1.07 -36.34 -18.91
C ASN A 381 1.12 -37.45 -17.84
N PRO A 382 -0.04 -37.96 -17.35
CA PRO A 382 -0.07 -39.00 -16.32
C PRO A 382 0.68 -40.28 -16.69
N GLU A 383 0.60 -40.73 -17.95
CA GLU A 383 1.27 -41.97 -18.40
C GLU A 383 2.79 -41.80 -18.38
N GLN A 384 3.29 -40.66 -18.86
CA GLN A 384 4.73 -40.38 -18.88
C GLN A 384 5.27 -40.09 -17.47
N THR A 385 4.43 -39.54 -16.59
CA THR A 385 4.77 -39.35 -15.17
C THR A 385 4.93 -40.69 -14.46
N GLU A 386 4.05 -41.66 -14.70
CA GLU A 386 4.16 -43.01 -14.15
C GLU A 386 5.41 -43.76 -14.68
N GLU A 387 5.83 -43.52 -15.93
CA GLU A 387 7.08 -44.09 -16.46
C GLU A 387 8.34 -43.45 -15.86
N LEU A 388 8.25 -42.18 -15.42
CA LEU A 388 9.37 -41.41 -14.87
C LEU A 388 9.63 -41.70 -13.37
N LEU A 389 8.57 -41.95 -12.59
CA LEU A 389 8.61 -42.16 -11.14
C LEU A 389 8.81 -43.63 -10.77
#